data_AF-A0A931VN02-F1
#
_entry.id   AF-A0A931VN02-F1
#
_cell.length_a   1.000
_cell.length_b   1.000
_cell.length_c   1.000
_cell.angle_alpha   90.00
_cell.angle_beta   90.00
_cell.angle_gamma   90.00
#
_symmetry.space_group_name_H-M   'P 1'
#
loop_
_entity.id
_entity.type
_entity.pdbx_description
1 polymer ?
#
loop_
_entity_poly.entity_id
_entity_poly.type
_entity_poly.pdbx_seq_one_letter_code
_entity_poly.pdbx_strand_id
1 'polypeptide(L)'
;MFGVQQLIEGLLWVSLRNDMALLQSWATYIFSLFSHVLWPIFVPFAILLVEINRKRRRALSVFLAMGLGVGLYLLYFIVRYPVTARVENRSIFYDSPHFFIMAVLVVYLLATCVSGLFSSHRCVNIFGVLLFVLAIAAYQVSVKTFVSVWCFFAAVLSLLVYIHFSGPMQACRPNLAASRERAAT
;
A
#
# COMPACT_ATOMS: atom_id res chain seq x y z
N MET A 1 -4.76 6.13 2.31
CA MET A 1 -4.92 4.80 1.68
C MET A 1 -4.85 3.67 2.71
N PHE A 2 -3.70 3.48 3.38
CA PHE A 2 -3.50 2.35 4.32
C PHE A 2 -4.50 2.30 5.49
N GLY A 3 -4.86 3.44 6.09
CA GLY A 3 -5.85 3.47 7.17
C GLY A 3 -7.26 3.03 6.74
N VAL A 4 -7.69 3.41 5.53
CA VAL A 4 -8.98 2.96 4.96
C VAL A 4 -8.95 1.46 4.72
N GLN A 5 -7.84 0.95 4.18
CA GLN A 5 -7.66 -0.49 3.96
C GLN A 5 -7.71 -1.29 5.27
N GLN A 6 -7.07 -0.79 6.34
CA GLN A 6 -7.13 -1.41 7.67
C GLN A 6 -8.53 -1.33 8.30
N LEU A 7 -9.27 -0.24 8.08
CA LEU A 7 -10.67 -0.13 8.52
C LEU A 7 -11.56 -1.16 7.82
N ILE A 8 -11.38 -1.36 6.51
CA ILE A 8 -12.10 -2.39 5.74
C ILE A 8 -11.77 -3.79 6.27
N GLU A 9 -10.51 -4.05 6.60
CA GLU A 9 -10.08 -5.32 7.20
C GLU A 9 -10.70 -5.55 8.59
N GLY A 10 -10.81 -4.50 9.41
CA GLY A 10 -11.53 -4.52 10.69
C GLY A 10 -13.04 -4.79 10.51
N LEU A 11 -13.68 -4.16 9.53
CA LEU A 11 -15.07 -4.45 9.17
C LEU A 11 -15.24 -5.90 8.70
N LEU A 12 -14.28 -6.44 7.96
CA LEU A 12 -14.28 -7.82 7.51
C LEU A 12 -14.22 -8.78 8.70
N TRP A 13 -13.38 -8.53 9.70
CA TRP A 13 -13.34 -9.28 10.95
C TRP A 13 -14.69 -9.28 11.69
N VAL A 14 -15.36 -8.13 11.79
CA VAL A 14 -16.69 -8.04 12.41
C VAL A 14 -17.72 -8.82 11.59
N SER A 15 -17.68 -8.73 10.26
CA SER A 15 -18.61 -9.44 9.38
C SER A 15 -18.45 -10.96 9.46
N LEU A 16 -17.22 -11.45 9.55
CA LEU A 16 -16.89 -12.88 9.70
C LEU A 16 -17.35 -13.43 11.05
N ARG A 17 -17.35 -12.61 12.11
CA ARG A 17 -17.81 -13.01 13.45
C ARG A 17 -19.32 -13.06 13.60
N ASN A 18 -20.05 -12.24 12.83
CA ASN A 18 -21.51 -12.09 12.93
C ASN A 18 -22.26 -12.73 11.73
N ASP A 19 -21.59 -13.58 10.94
CA ASP A 19 -22.14 -14.25 9.75
C ASP A 19 -22.86 -13.31 8.76
N MET A 20 -22.36 -12.09 8.61
CA MET A 20 -22.93 -11.06 7.75
C MET A 20 -22.47 -11.25 6.29
N ALA A 21 -23.05 -12.23 5.59
CA ALA A 21 -22.60 -12.68 4.26
C ALA A 21 -22.44 -11.54 3.21
N LEU A 22 -23.37 -10.57 3.21
CA LEU A 22 -23.30 -9.44 2.28
C LEU A 22 -22.11 -8.52 2.60
N LEU A 23 -21.96 -8.13 3.87
CA LEU A 23 -20.87 -7.27 4.31
C LEU A 23 -19.50 -7.94 4.12
N GLN A 24 -19.42 -9.25 4.40
CA GLN A 24 -18.22 -10.05 4.18
C GLN A 24 -17.82 -10.04 2.69
N SER A 25 -18.78 -10.24 1.79
CA SER A 25 -18.52 -10.24 0.35
C SER A 25 -17.99 -8.87 -0.10
N TRP A 26 -18.69 -7.79 0.24
CA TRP A 26 -18.27 -6.43 -0.13
C TRP A 26 -16.89 -6.08 0.44
N ALA A 27 -16.65 -6.33 1.72
CA ALA A 27 -15.37 -6.04 2.36
C ALA A 27 -14.23 -6.87 1.75
N THR A 28 -14.49 -8.13 1.38
CA THR A 28 -13.51 -9.00 0.69
C THR A 28 -13.12 -8.44 -0.67
N TYR A 29 -14.09 -8.06 -1.51
CA TYR A 29 -13.80 -7.50 -2.84
C TYR A 29 -13.10 -6.15 -2.74
N ILE A 30 -13.56 -5.25 -1.87
CA ILE A 30 -12.95 -3.93 -1.71
C ILE A 30 -11.51 -4.08 -1.21
N PHE A 31 -11.27 -4.90 -0.18
CA PHE A 31 -9.92 -5.14 0.31
C PHE A 31 -9.02 -5.75 -0.78
N SER A 32 -9.53 -6.74 -1.52
CA SER A 32 -8.78 -7.40 -2.59
C SER A 32 -8.42 -6.41 -3.70
N LEU A 33 -9.32 -5.53 -4.11
CA LEU A 33 -9.03 -4.47 -5.07
C LEU A 33 -7.95 -3.50 -4.58
N PHE A 34 -8.03 -3.06 -3.32
CA PHE A 34 -7.02 -2.18 -2.74
C PHE A 34 -5.63 -2.83 -2.71
N SER A 35 -5.57 -4.09 -2.27
CA SER A 35 -4.31 -4.78 -2.09
C SER A 35 -3.71 -5.29 -3.40
N HIS A 36 -4.52 -5.90 -4.28
CA HIS A 36 -4.03 -6.58 -5.47
C HIS A 36 -3.93 -5.66 -6.69
N VAL A 37 -4.83 -4.68 -6.82
CA VAL A 37 -4.92 -3.84 -8.02
C VAL A 37 -4.37 -2.44 -7.74
N LEU A 38 -4.86 -1.79 -6.68
CA LEU A 38 -4.54 -0.39 -6.42
C LEU A 38 -3.07 -0.22 -6.02
N TRP A 39 -2.53 -1.03 -5.12
CA TRP A 39 -1.14 -0.92 -4.65
C TRP A 39 -0.07 -0.92 -5.76
N PRO A 40 0.02 -1.95 -6.62
CA PRO A 40 1.10 -2.02 -7.61
C PRO A 40 1.03 -0.89 -8.64
N ILE A 41 -0.14 -0.26 -8.82
CA ILE A 41 -0.32 0.91 -9.69
C ILE A 41 -0.01 2.21 -8.94
N PHE A 42 -0.62 2.38 -7.77
CA PHE A 42 -0.62 3.64 -7.03
C PHE A 42 0.75 3.99 -6.45
N VAL A 43 1.50 3.00 -5.94
CA VAL A 43 2.82 3.22 -5.34
C VAL A 43 3.83 3.81 -6.35
N PRO A 44 4.11 3.15 -7.50
CA PRO A 44 5.04 3.72 -8.48
C PRO A 44 4.49 5.02 -9.09
N PHE A 45 3.16 5.17 -9.23
CA PHE A 45 2.56 6.42 -9.67
C PHE A 45 2.82 7.59 -8.71
N ALA A 46 2.62 7.37 -7.41
CA ALA A 46 2.88 8.38 -6.38
C ALA A 46 4.36 8.79 -6.34
N ILE A 47 5.27 7.81 -6.46
CA ILE A 47 6.72 8.08 -6.51
C ILE A 47 7.09 8.87 -7.77
N LEU A 48 6.50 8.53 -8.92
CA LEU A 48 6.72 9.22 -10.19
C LEU A 48 6.27 10.68 -10.15
N LEU A 49 5.19 11.00 -9.42
CA LEU A 49 4.70 12.37 -9.24
C LEU A 49 5.64 13.24 -8.41
N VAL A 50 6.33 12.66 -7.43
CA VAL A 50 7.27 13.36 -6.56
C VAL A 50 8.65 13.50 -7.22
N GLU A 51 9.03 12.58 -8.10
CA GLU A 51 10.36 12.54 -8.71
C GLU A 51 10.60 13.69 -9.71
N ILE A 52 11.70 14.43 -9.52
CA ILE A 52 12.09 15.56 -10.37
C ILE A 52 13.02 15.11 -11.51
N ASN A 53 13.88 14.12 -11.28
CA ASN A 53 14.94 13.75 -12.22
C ASN A 53 14.39 12.96 -13.43
N ARG A 54 14.55 13.50 -14.66
CA ARG A 54 14.05 12.89 -15.90
C ARG A 54 14.52 11.45 -16.16
N LYS A 55 15.76 11.10 -15.82
CA LYS A 55 16.27 9.72 -16.03
C LYS A 55 15.58 8.74 -15.08
N ARG A 56 15.44 9.11 -13.80
CA ARG A 56 14.76 8.31 -12.78
C ARG A 56 13.27 8.18 -13.06
N ARG A 57 12.62 9.25 -13.51
CA ARG A 57 11.23 9.23 -13.97
C ARG A 57 10.98 8.19 -15.06
N ARG A 58 11.87 8.08 -16.06
CA ARG A 58 11.75 7.04 -17.11
C ARG A 58 11.80 5.63 -16.53
N ALA A 59 12.73 5.36 -15.62
CA ALA A 59 12.79 4.06 -14.93
C ALA A 59 11.51 3.80 -14.11
N LEU A 60 11.02 4.79 -13.37
CA LEU A 60 9.76 4.71 -12.61
C LEU A 60 8.54 4.48 -13.51
N SER A 61 8.51 5.02 -14.73
CA SER A 61 7.45 4.73 -15.70
C SER A 61 7.43 3.25 -16.13
N VAL A 62 8.59 2.58 -16.19
CA VAL A 62 8.65 1.13 -16.45
C VAL A 62 8.06 0.36 -15.27
N PHE A 63 8.39 0.74 -14.03
CA PHE A 63 7.77 0.14 -12.83
C PHE A 63 6.26 0.36 -12.78
N LEU A 64 5.78 1.55 -13.16
CA LEU A 64 4.36 1.83 -13.28
C LEU A 64 3.68 0.94 -14.33
N ALA A 65 4.31 0.76 -15.50
CA ALA A 65 3.77 -0.13 -16.53
C ALA A 65 3.70 -1.59 -16.07
N MET A 66 4.74 -2.07 -15.38
CA MET A 66 4.74 -3.40 -14.75
C MET A 66 3.63 -3.53 -13.70
N GLY A 67 3.49 -2.52 -12.84
CA GLY A 67 2.45 -2.46 -11.81
C GLY A 67 1.04 -2.44 -12.40
N LEU A 68 0.85 -1.72 -13.51
CA LEU A 68 -0.40 -1.71 -14.27
C LEU A 68 -0.70 -3.08 -14.89
N GLY A 69 0.30 -3.72 -15.50
CA GLY A 69 0.15 -5.05 -16.08
C GLY A 69 -0.28 -6.09 -15.03
N VAL A 70 0.42 -6.13 -13.88
CA VAL A 70 0.06 -7.03 -12.78
C VAL A 70 -1.28 -6.66 -12.15
N GLY A 71 -1.55 -5.38 -11.94
CA GLY A 71 -2.83 -4.91 -11.38
C GLY A 71 -4.02 -5.31 -12.27
N LEU A 72 -3.91 -5.15 -13.58
CA LEU A 72 -4.94 -5.57 -14.54
C LEU A 72 -5.08 -7.09 -14.62
N TYR A 73 -3.96 -7.82 -14.59
CA TYR A 73 -3.97 -9.28 -14.51
C TYR A 73 -4.73 -9.75 -13.27
N LEU A 74 -4.41 -9.23 -12.09
CA LEU A 74 -5.09 -9.59 -10.85
C LEU A 74 -6.56 -9.15 -10.86
N LEU A 75 -6.88 -7.97 -11.42
CA LEU A 75 -8.25 -7.52 -11.59
C LEU A 75 -9.07 -8.50 -12.45
N TYR A 76 -8.50 -8.99 -13.55
CA TYR A 76 -9.14 -9.98 -14.40
C TYR A 76 -9.52 -11.23 -13.59
N PHE A 77 -8.63 -11.73 -12.74
CA PHE A 77 -8.93 -12.89 -11.89
C PHE A 77 -9.98 -12.60 -10.81
N ILE A 78 -9.94 -11.42 -10.18
CA ILE A 78 -10.95 -11.01 -9.19
C ILE A 78 -12.35 -10.94 -9.80
N VAL A 79 -12.45 -10.49 -11.06
CA VAL A 79 -13.74 -10.41 -11.78
C VAL A 79 -14.19 -11.78 -12.28
N ARG A 80 -13.25 -12.65 -12.67
CA ARG A 80 -13.55 -13.94 -13.29
C ARG A 80 -13.80 -15.07 -12.30
N TYR A 81 -13.15 -15.03 -11.14
CA TYR A 81 -13.21 -16.07 -10.12
C TYR A 81 -13.67 -15.48 -8.79
N PRO A 82 -14.60 -16.15 -8.08
CA PRO A 82 -15.11 -15.64 -6.82
C PRO A 82 -13.99 -15.60 -5.78
N VAL A 83 -13.70 -14.40 -5.27
CA VAL A 83 -12.73 -14.22 -4.17
C VAL A 83 -13.43 -14.55 -2.86
N THR A 84 -12.85 -15.44 -2.07
CA THR A 84 -13.37 -15.76 -0.74
C THR A 84 -12.35 -15.41 0.34
N ALA A 85 -12.82 -14.82 1.44
CA ALA A 85 -12.02 -14.55 2.63
C ALA A 85 -12.36 -15.54 3.74
N ARG A 86 -11.33 -16.11 4.38
CA ARG A 86 -11.45 -17.03 5.51
C ARG A 86 -10.48 -16.66 6.61
N VAL A 87 -10.80 -16.94 7.88
CA VAL A 87 -9.85 -16.74 8.98
C VAL A 87 -8.97 -17.98 9.11
N GLU A 88 -7.66 -17.81 9.00
CA GLU A 88 -6.66 -18.86 9.20
C GLU A 88 -5.57 -18.34 10.16
N ASN A 89 -5.29 -19.08 11.24
CA ASN A 89 -4.21 -18.75 12.19
C ASN A 89 -4.18 -17.28 12.69
N ARG A 90 -5.35 -16.72 13.02
CA ARG A 90 -5.53 -15.32 13.51
C ARG A 90 -5.30 -14.22 12.47
N SER A 91 -5.26 -14.55 11.18
CA SER A 91 -5.22 -13.56 10.10
C SER A 91 -6.18 -13.96 8.97
N ILE A 92 -6.50 -13.02 8.09
CA ILE A 92 -7.44 -13.26 7.00
C ILE A 92 -6.68 -13.79 5.78
N PHE A 93 -7.09 -14.98 5.34
CA PHE A 93 -6.67 -15.62 4.09
C PHE A 93 -7.62 -15.21 2.97
N TYR A 94 -7.07 -14.76 1.85
CA TYR A 94 -7.80 -14.47 0.62
C TYR A 94 -7.47 -15.53 -0.42
N ASP A 95 -8.48 -16.28 -0.87
CA ASP A 95 -8.30 -17.32 -1.89
C ASP A 95 -8.09 -16.65 -3.26
N SER A 96 -6.82 -16.58 -3.68
CA SER A 96 -6.40 -16.07 -4.99
C SER A 96 -5.13 -16.82 -5.45
N PRO A 97 -5.27 -18.00 -6.06
CA PRO A 97 -4.13 -18.83 -6.46
C PRO A 97 -3.20 -18.11 -7.45
N HIS A 98 -3.72 -17.13 -8.19
CA HIS A 98 -2.99 -16.37 -9.20
C HIS A 98 -2.07 -15.30 -8.61
N PHE A 99 -2.29 -14.86 -7.37
CA PHE A 99 -1.41 -13.91 -6.70
C PHE A 99 -0.07 -14.53 -6.29
N PHE A 100 -0.09 -15.80 -5.87
CA PHE A 100 1.08 -16.52 -5.37
C PHE A 100 1.91 -17.20 -6.46
N ILE A 101 1.56 -16.97 -7.73
CA ILE A 101 2.46 -17.32 -8.83
C ILE A 101 3.73 -16.48 -8.62
N MET A 102 4.88 -17.15 -8.43
CA MET A 102 6.14 -16.48 -8.08
C MET A 102 6.47 -15.30 -9.00
N ALA A 103 6.18 -15.43 -10.30
CA ALA A 103 6.35 -14.34 -11.26
C ALA A 103 5.49 -13.11 -10.93
N VAL A 104 4.22 -13.30 -10.59
CA VAL A 104 3.30 -12.21 -10.23
C VAL A 104 3.75 -11.52 -8.95
N LEU A 105 4.10 -12.30 -7.92
CA LEU A 105 4.59 -11.78 -6.65
C LEU A 105 5.90 -10.99 -6.82
N VAL A 106 6.83 -11.48 -7.63
CA VAL A 106 8.09 -10.78 -7.92
C VAL A 106 7.81 -9.46 -8.63
N VAL A 107 7.00 -9.45 -9.70
CA VAL A 107 6.69 -8.21 -10.43
C VAL A 107 5.92 -7.23 -9.54
N TYR A 108 5.03 -7.74 -8.68
CA TYR A 108 4.35 -6.93 -7.67
C TYR A 108 5.35 -6.25 -6.74
N LEU A 109 6.27 -7.02 -6.12
CA LEU A 109 7.28 -6.47 -5.19
C LEU A 109 8.24 -5.52 -5.89
N LEU A 110 8.58 -5.77 -7.16
CA LEU A 110 9.36 -4.85 -7.98
C LEU A 110 8.61 -3.51 -8.14
N ALA A 111 7.33 -3.55 -8.46
CA ALA A 111 6.50 -2.35 -8.65
C ALA A 111 6.28 -1.59 -7.34
N THR A 112 6.09 -2.25 -6.19
CA THR A 112 5.75 -1.59 -4.93
C THR A 112 6.95 -1.23 -4.07
N CYS A 113 7.98 -2.07 -4.00
CA CYS A 113 9.14 -1.87 -3.14
C CYS A 113 10.32 -1.28 -3.92
N VAL A 114 10.69 -1.92 -5.03
CA VAL A 114 11.91 -1.54 -5.77
C VAL A 114 11.75 -0.20 -6.47
N SER A 115 10.55 0.17 -6.91
CA SER A 115 10.27 1.51 -7.42
C SER A 115 10.67 2.62 -6.43
N GLY A 116 10.47 2.42 -5.13
CA GLY A 116 10.88 3.36 -4.08
C GLY A 116 12.39 3.56 -3.98
N LEU A 117 13.18 2.52 -4.26
CA LEU A 117 14.64 2.56 -4.22
C LEU A 117 15.23 3.46 -5.31
N PHE A 118 14.53 3.61 -6.44
CA PHE A 118 14.94 4.46 -7.55
C PHE A 118 14.64 5.95 -7.33
N SER A 119 13.85 6.30 -6.32
CA SER A 119 13.52 7.70 -6.01
C SER A 119 14.74 8.48 -5.53
N SER A 120 14.82 9.77 -5.88
CA SER A 120 15.83 10.71 -5.39
C SER A 120 15.65 11.09 -3.93
N HIS A 121 14.44 10.92 -3.39
CA HIS A 121 14.13 11.24 -2.00
C HIS A 121 14.51 10.09 -1.06
N ARG A 122 15.45 10.35 -0.14
CA ARG A 122 15.92 9.35 0.84
C ARG A 122 14.79 8.75 1.67
N CYS A 123 13.78 9.54 2.02
CA CYS A 123 12.64 9.05 2.82
C CYS A 123 11.81 8.00 2.06
N VAL A 124 11.62 8.19 0.75
CA VAL A 124 10.91 7.22 -0.11
C VAL A 124 11.72 5.94 -0.26
N ASN A 125 13.04 6.06 -0.40
CA ASN A 125 13.94 4.92 -0.50
C ASN A 125 13.93 4.09 0.80
N ILE A 126 14.10 4.73 1.97
CA ILE A 126 14.04 4.07 3.28
C ILE A 126 12.68 3.37 3.48
N PHE A 127 11.58 4.05 3.12
CA PHE A 127 10.24 3.45 3.17
C PHE A 127 10.14 2.20 2.29
N GLY A 128 10.67 2.24 1.06
CA GLY A 128 10.73 1.08 0.16
C GLY A 128 11.54 -0.09 0.71
N VAL A 129 12.72 0.18 1.27
CA VAL A 129 13.57 -0.84 1.93
C VAL A 129 12.84 -1.48 3.11
N LEU A 130 12.27 -0.66 4.00
CA LEU A 130 11.56 -1.16 5.17
C LEU A 130 10.35 -2.00 4.77
N LEU A 131 9.56 -1.55 3.79
CA LEU A 131 8.47 -2.35 3.24
C LEU A 131 8.92 -3.68 2.67
N PHE A 132 10.07 -3.72 1.99
CA PHE A 132 10.61 -4.95 1.41
C PHE A 132 11.06 -5.93 2.49
N VAL A 133 11.77 -5.45 3.52
CA VAL A 133 12.19 -6.28 4.66
C VAL A 133 10.96 -6.82 5.40
N LEU A 134 9.94 -6.00 5.62
CA LEU A 134 8.68 -6.42 6.25
C LEU A 134 7.90 -7.40 5.37
N ALA A 135 7.98 -7.28 4.04
CA ALA A 135 7.41 -8.27 3.12
C ALA A 135 8.11 -9.63 3.28
N ILE A 136 9.44 -9.67 3.31
CA ILE A 136 10.19 -10.92 3.55
C ILE A 136 9.79 -11.52 4.90
N ALA A 137 9.74 -10.72 5.96
CA ALA A 137 9.31 -11.19 7.28
C ALA A 137 7.89 -11.77 7.25
N ALA A 138 6.94 -11.08 6.61
CA ALA A 138 5.56 -11.56 6.46
C ALA A 138 5.48 -12.88 5.68
N TYR A 139 6.28 -13.01 4.61
CA TYR A 139 6.34 -14.22 3.80
C TYR A 139 6.84 -15.43 4.61
N GLN A 140 7.85 -15.23 5.46
CA GLN A 140 8.41 -16.29 6.30
C GLN A 140 7.46 -16.72 7.44
N VAL A 141 6.60 -15.83 7.93
CA VAL A 141 5.61 -16.16 8.96
C VAL A 141 4.50 -17.03 8.38
N SER A 142 3.89 -16.62 7.27
CA SER A 142 2.85 -17.39 6.58
C SER A 142 2.55 -16.84 5.19
N VAL A 143 2.83 -17.64 4.16
CA VAL A 143 2.49 -17.30 2.77
C VAL A 143 0.99 -17.05 2.59
N LYS A 144 0.14 -17.84 3.26
CA LYS A 144 -1.32 -17.71 3.18
C LYS A 144 -1.81 -16.33 3.64
N THR A 145 -1.30 -15.82 4.75
CA THR A 145 -1.78 -14.57 5.37
C THR A 145 -0.91 -13.37 5.03
N PHE A 146 0.06 -13.56 4.11
CA PHE A 146 1.03 -12.56 3.66
C PHE A 146 0.39 -11.20 3.37
N VAL A 147 -0.70 -11.19 2.60
CA VAL A 147 -1.35 -9.96 2.13
C VAL A 147 -1.84 -9.11 3.32
N SER A 148 -2.57 -9.72 4.26
CA SER A 148 -3.09 -9.07 5.46
C SER A 148 -1.97 -8.51 6.34
N VAL A 149 -0.99 -9.36 6.67
CA VAL A 149 0.15 -9.01 7.54
C VAL A 149 1.00 -7.90 6.94
N TRP A 150 1.27 -7.99 5.64
CA TRP A 150 2.07 -6.98 4.96
C TRP A 150 1.37 -5.62 4.89
N CYS A 151 0.05 -5.64 4.66
CA CYS A 151 -0.75 -4.42 4.64
C CYS A 151 -0.84 -3.76 6.03
N PHE A 152 -0.91 -4.56 7.10
CA PHE A 152 -0.80 -4.08 8.48
C PHE A 152 0.56 -3.39 8.72
N PHE A 153 1.66 -4.03 8.36
CA PHE A 153 2.99 -3.44 8.50
C PHE A 153 3.16 -2.16 7.67
N ALA A 154 2.63 -2.12 6.45
CA ALA A 154 2.63 -0.91 5.63
C ALA A 154 1.82 0.23 6.27
N ALA A 155 0.69 -0.06 6.91
CA ALA A 155 -0.09 0.93 7.63
C ALA A 155 0.67 1.50 8.84
N VAL A 156 1.30 0.62 9.65
CA VAL A 156 2.14 1.03 10.78
C VAL A 156 3.31 1.89 10.30
N LEU A 157 4.01 1.46 9.25
CA LEU A 157 5.14 2.21 8.71
C LEU A 157 4.71 3.58 8.16
N SER A 158 3.57 3.65 7.46
CA SER A 158 3.01 4.92 6.99
C SER A 158 2.64 5.86 8.14
N LEU A 159 2.13 5.32 9.26
CA LEU A 159 1.81 6.10 10.46
C LEU A 159 3.08 6.64 11.14
N LEU A 160 4.12 5.81 11.25
CA LEU A 160 5.41 6.23 11.80
C LEU A 160 6.03 7.36 10.97
N VAL A 161 5.99 7.24 9.63
CA VAL A 161 6.43 8.32 8.72
C VAL A 161 5.59 9.57 8.96
N TYR A 162 4.26 9.45 9.05
CA TYR A 162 3.38 10.59 9.30
C TYR A 162 3.70 11.31 10.62
N ILE A 163 3.90 10.57 11.72
CA ILE A 163 4.25 11.15 13.03
C ILE A 163 5.62 11.84 12.96
N HIS A 164 6.61 11.20 12.31
CA HIS A 164 7.96 11.77 12.16
C HIS A 164 7.94 13.13 11.46
N PHE A 165 7.09 13.30 10.43
CA PHE A 165 6.94 14.57 9.71
C PHE A 165 5.95 15.55 10.36
N SER A 166 5.05 15.08 11.22
CA SER A 166 4.05 15.90 11.92
C SER A 166 4.56 16.41 13.29
N GLY A 167 5.69 15.90 13.80
CA GLY A 167 6.44 16.47 14.93
C GLY A 167 7.04 17.85 14.60
N PRO A 168 7.50 18.63 15.61
CA PRO A 168 7.15 20.04 15.93
C PRO A 168 7.43 21.13 14.86
N MET A 169 7.08 20.90 13.60
CA MET A 169 7.01 21.92 12.53
C MET A 169 5.63 22.56 12.38
N GLN A 170 4.77 22.47 13.40
CA GLN A 170 3.58 23.32 13.54
C GLN A 170 3.72 24.35 14.68
N ALA A 171 4.64 24.15 15.64
CA ALA A 171 4.89 25.12 16.71
C ALA A 171 5.63 26.38 16.21
N CYS A 172 6.26 26.34 15.03
CA CYS A 172 6.94 27.47 14.39
C CYS A 172 6.17 28.00 13.15
N ARG A 173 4.84 28.02 13.21
CA ARG A 173 4.02 28.85 12.32
C ARG A 173 2.98 29.66 13.11
N PRO A 174 3.44 30.60 13.95
CA PRO A 174 2.76 31.88 14.04
C PRO A 174 3.79 32.99 13.77
N ASN A 175 3.76 33.60 12.57
CA ASN A 175 4.15 35.01 12.31
C ASN A 175 4.30 35.41 10.83
N LEU A 176 3.72 34.67 9.88
CA LEU A 176 3.53 35.23 8.52
C LEU A 176 2.37 36.23 8.44
N ALA A 177 1.52 36.32 9.47
CA ALA A 177 0.50 37.38 9.60
C ALA A 177 1.11 38.69 10.14
N ALA A 178 2.01 38.63 11.12
CA ALA A 178 2.59 39.81 11.77
C ALA A 178 3.58 40.61 10.90
N SER A 179 4.15 40.00 9.86
CA SER A 179 5.03 40.69 8.90
C SER A 179 4.25 41.47 7.83
N ARG A 180 2.95 41.20 7.64
CA ARG A 180 2.10 41.93 6.69
C ARG A 180 1.54 43.23 7.28
N GLU A 181 1.30 43.31 8.59
CA GLU A 181 0.82 44.54 9.24
C GLU A 181 1.93 45.60 9.39
N ARG A 182 3.18 45.22 9.64
CA ARG A 182 4.30 46.19 9.72
C ARG A 182 4.76 46.77 8.38
N ALA A 183 4.33 46.17 7.27
CA ALA A 183 4.60 46.69 5.93
C ALA A 183 3.47 47.62 5.43
N ALA A 184 2.40 47.77 6.22
CA ALA A 184 1.22 48.59 5.89
C ALA A 184 1.08 49.84 6.78
N THR A 185 2.05 50.11 7.67
CA THR A 185 2.15 51.33 8.49
C THR A 185 3.29 52.22 8.01
#